data_AF-A0A350UFC9-F1
#
_entry.id   AF-A0A350UFC9-F1
#
_cell.length_a   1.000
_cell.length_b   1.000
_cell.length_c   1.000
_cell.angle_alpha   90.00
_cell.angle_beta   90.00
_cell.angle_gamma   90.00
#
_symmetry.space_group_name_H-M   'P 1'
#
loop_
_entity.id
_entity.type
_entity.pdbx_description
1 polymer ?
#
loop_
_entity_poly.entity_id
_entity_poly.type
_entity_poly.pdbx_seq_one_letter_code
_entity_poly.pdbx_strand_id
1 'polypeptide(L)'
;KAGAIISLPDPLRAEEEAKLGSRRAIAERPGWPARFTRLRALAIAPERGAAALPELRAGLAEADPAARWWALQGLMRLEAAPEDTPRLESLLADDSAVVRIAAALALARRGGVEKAVPVLVAGLQHDEEWTRLAAAHALEALGRDAAPAKAALEEAAKDPPRQRGYRFNYVSRVSQRALSLIG
;
A
#
# COMPACT_ATOMS: atom_id res chain seq x y z
N LYS A 1 -10.76 2.94 23.18
CA LYS A 1 -11.45 1.97 22.28
C LYS A 1 -11.20 2.22 20.78
N ALA A 2 -10.52 3.31 20.36
CA ALA A 2 -10.17 3.58 18.96
C ALA A 2 -8.89 2.85 18.44
N GLY A 3 -8.13 2.18 19.31
CA GLY A 3 -6.87 1.53 18.94
C GLY A 3 -7.00 0.17 18.23
N ALA A 4 -8.22 -0.35 18.05
CA ALA A 4 -8.43 -1.69 17.54
C ALA A 4 -8.10 -1.84 16.04
N ILE A 5 -8.19 -0.79 15.23
CA ILE A 5 -8.14 -0.86 13.74
C ILE A 5 -6.81 -0.30 13.18
N ILE A 6 -5.83 0.00 14.04
CA ILE A 6 -4.51 0.52 13.63
C ILE A 6 -3.78 -0.48 12.71
N SER A 7 -4.13 -1.77 12.78
CA SER A 7 -3.54 -2.81 11.96
C SER A 7 -4.15 -2.95 10.56
N LEU A 8 -5.15 -2.16 10.16
CA LEU A 8 -5.60 -2.11 8.76
C LEU A 8 -4.93 -0.97 8.00
N PRO A 9 -4.35 -1.24 6.82
CA PRO A 9 -3.89 -0.20 5.90
C PRO A 9 -5.03 0.77 5.59
N ASP A 10 -4.73 2.06 5.51
CA ASP A 10 -5.74 3.11 5.32
C ASP A 10 -6.68 2.85 4.13
N PRO A 11 -6.21 2.39 2.95
CA PRO A 11 -7.09 2.06 1.84
C PRO A 11 -8.09 0.94 2.15
N LEU A 12 -7.62 -0.18 2.72
CA LEU A 12 -8.50 -1.30 3.08
C LEU A 12 -9.47 -0.92 4.18
N ARG A 13 -9.02 -0.11 5.14
CA ARG A 13 -9.90 0.41 6.18
C ARG A 13 -11.00 1.29 5.57
N ALA A 14 -10.67 2.16 4.64
CA ALA A 14 -11.64 3.02 3.95
C ALA A 14 -12.64 2.20 3.13
N GLU A 15 -12.16 1.20 2.38
CA GLU A 15 -13.01 0.27 1.62
C GLU A 15 -13.97 -0.53 2.53
N GLU A 16 -13.47 -1.04 3.66
CA GLU A 16 -14.30 -1.77 4.62
C GLU A 16 -15.29 -0.86 5.36
N GLU A 17 -14.86 0.35 5.73
CA GLU A 17 -15.73 1.36 6.33
C GLU A 17 -16.86 1.77 5.39
N ALA A 18 -16.56 1.98 4.10
CA ALA A 18 -17.57 2.30 3.09
C ALA A 18 -18.61 1.16 2.94
N LYS A 19 -18.18 -0.10 3.02
CA LYS A 19 -19.07 -1.27 2.94
C LYS A 19 -19.92 -1.47 4.19
N LEU A 20 -19.39 -1.13 5.37
CA LEU A 20 -20.01 -1.43 6.67
C LEU A 20 -20.67 -0.20 7.33
N GLY A 21 -20.53 0.98 6.74
CA GLY A 21 -21.10 2.24 7.19
C GLY A 21 -20.40 2.91 8.37
N SER A 22 -19.44 2.24 9.03
CA SER A 22 -18.59 2.86 10.06
C SER A 22 -17.32 2.07 10.36
N ARG A 23 -16.27 2.75 10.84
CA ARG A 23 -15.08 2.08 11.40
C ARG A 23 -15.42 1.12 12.53
N ARG A 24 -16.36 1.51 13.38
CA ARG A 24 -16.76 0.71 14.55
C ARG A 24 -17.28 -0.67 14.13
N ALA A 25 -18.08 -0.71 13.06
CA ALA A 25 -18.66 -1.94 12.54
C ALA A 25 -17.59 -2.96 12.09
N ILE A 26 -16.41 -2.51 11.64
CA ILE A 26 -15.27 -3.39 11.31
C ILE A 26 -14.86 -4.22 12.54
N ALA A 27 -14.68 -3.55 13.68
CA ALA A 27 -14.21 -4.18 14.92
C ALA A 27 -15.27 -5.04 15.62
N GLU A 28 -16.53 -4.87 15.27
CA GLU A 28 -17.66 -5.64 15.82
C GLU A 28 -17.95 -6.92 15.02
N ARG A 29 -17.28 -7.12 13.86
CA ARG A 29 -17.46 -8.35 13.07
C ARG A 29 -17.00 -9.60 13.82
N PRO A 30 -17.74 -10.72 13.71
CA PRO A 30 -17.24 -12.03 14.12
C PRO A 30 -15.89 -12.31 13.47
N GLY A 31 -14.92 -12.79 14.26
CA GLY A 31 -13.57 -13.09 13.79
C GLY A 31 -12.59 -11.91 13.81
N TRP A 32 -13.03 -10.68 14.09
CA TRP A 32 -12.14 -9.52 14.19
C TRP A 32 -10.97 -9.72 15.18
N PRO A 33 -11.15 -10.27 16.40
CA PRO A 33 -10.03 -10.46 17.32
C PRO A 33 -8.92 -11.37 16.74
N ALA A 34 -9.29 -12.44 16.05
CA ALA A 34 -8.33 -13.35 15.42
C ALA A 34 -7.62 -12.68 14.24
N ARG A 35 -8.39 -11.99 13.37
CA ARG A 35 -7.85 -11.19 12.28
C ARG A 35 -6.87 -10.14 12.78
N PHE A 36 -7.27 -9.32 13.76
CA PHE A 36 -6.43 -8.30 14.38
C PHE A 36 -5.12 -8.90 14.92
N THR A 37 -5.22 -10.03 15.62
CA THR A 37 -4.04 -10.73 16.16
C THR A 37 -3.09 -11.15 15.05
N ARG A 38 -3.61 -11.69 13.94
CA ARG A 38 -2.79 -12.09 12.80
C ARG A 38 -2.13 -10.90 12.12
N LEU A 39 -2.88 -9.84 11.85
CA LEU A 39 -2.35 -8.62 11.23
C LEU A 39 -1.28 -7.96 12.10
N ARG A 40 -1.48 -7.93 13.42
CA ARG A 40 -0.48 -7.41 14.35
C ARG A 40 0.79 -8.26 14.35
N ALA A 41 0.67 -9.58 14.32
CA ALA A 41 1.82 -10.48 14.25
C ALA A 41 2.68 -10.22 13.01
N LEU A 42 2.05 -10.06 11.84
CA LEU A 42 2.75 -9.71 10.60
C LEU A 42 3.37 -8.31 10.65
N ALA A 43 2.67 -7.33 11.24
CA ALA A 43 3.16 -5.96 11.33
C ALA A 43 4.45 -5.83 12.15
N ILE A 44 4.56 -6.58 13.26
CA ILE A 44 5.75 -6.56 14.14
C ILE A 44 6.78 -7.62 13.75
N ALA A 45 6.47 -8.53 12.84
CA ALA A 45 7.36 -9.60 12.43
C ALA A 45 8.78 -9.12 12.06
N PRO A 46 8.98 -7.98 11.35
CA PRO A 46 10.30 -7.48 11.01
C PRO A 46 11.22 -7.17 12.21
N GLU A 47 10.66 -6.97 13.41
CA GLU A 47 11.47 -6.75 14.63
C GLU A 47 12.33 -7.97 14.99
N ARG A 48 11.97 -9.16 14.48
CA ARG A 48 12.75 -10.40 14.63
C ARG A 48 13.82 -10.59 13.55
N GLY A 49 14.01 -9.63 12.65
CA GLY A 49 14.99 -9.70 11.57
C GLY A 49 14.74 -10.87 10.60
N ALA A 50 15.82 -11.47 10.09
CA ALA A 50 15.75 -12.53 9.09
C ALA A 50 14.93 -13.77 9.52
N ALA A 51 14.80 -14.02 10.82
CA ALA A 51 13.99 -15.12 11.35
C ALA A 51 12.49 -14.98 11.02
N ALA A 52 12.03 -13.78 10.66
CA ALA A 52 10.65 -13.53 10.24
C ALA A 52 10.38 -13.80 8.76
N LEU A 53 11.40 -14.00 7.93
CA LEU A 53 11.23 -14.18 6.49
C LEU A 53 10.27 -15.32 6.12
N PRO A 54 10.32 -16.51 6.75
CA PRO A 54 9.36 -17.58 6.42
C PRO A 54 7.91 -17.18 6.71
N GLU A 55 7.66 -16.48 7.82
CA GLU A 55 6.31 -16.05 8.20
C GLU A 55 5.79 -14.93 7.29
N LEU A 56 6.64 -13.96 6.96
CA LEU A 56 6.30 -12.88 6.03
C LEU A 56 6.01 -13.47 4.64
N ARG A 57 6.84 -14.41 4.16
CA ARG A 57 6.61 -15.12 2.90
C ARG A 57 5.28 -15.87 2.93
N ALA A 58 4.94 -16.56 4.01
CA ALA A 58 3.64 -17.22 4.16
C ALA A 58 2.47 -16.20 4.10
N GLY A 59 2.63 -15.04 4.75
CA GLY A 59 1.64 -13.96 4.76
C GLY A 59 1.27 -13.42 3.38
N LEU A 60 2.19 -13.47 2.40
CA LEU A 60 1.90 -13.09 1.01
C LEU A 60 0.86 -14.00 0.31
N ALA A 61 0.56 -15.18 0.85
CA ALA A 61 -0.43 -16.11 0.30
C ALA A 61 -1.74 -16.15 1.10
N GLU A 62 -1.88 -15.32 2.14
CA GLU A 62 -3.11 -15.30 2.94
C GLU A 62 -4.27 -14.67 2.17
N ALA A 63 -5.49 -15.18 2.44
CA ALA A 63 -6.70 -14.67 1.82
C ALA A 63 -6.99 -13.20 2.17
N ASP A 64 -6.59 -12.76 3.38
CA ASP A 64 -6.78 -11.37 3.82
C ASP A 64 -5.78 -10.42 3.13
N PRO A 65 -6.25 -9.44 2.35
CA PRO A 65 -5.36 -8.47 1.70
C PRO A 65 -4.55 -7.64 2.71
N ALA A 66 -5.04 -7.43 3.94
CA ALA A 66 -4.26 -6.72 4.95
C ALA A 66 -3.06 -7.55 5.43
N ALA A 67 -3.19 -8.88 5.46
CA ALA A 67 -2.09 -9.78 5.79
C ALA A 67 -1.02 -9.76 4.68
N ARG A 68 -1.44 -9.85 3.41
CA ARG A 68 -0.53 -9.74 2.26
C ARG A 68 0.19 -8.39 2.24
N TRP A 69 -0.52 -7.30 2.54
CA TRP A 69 0.09 -5.97 2.65
C TRP A 69 1.15 -5.88 3.75
N TRP A 70 0.85 -6.33 4.98
CA TRP A 70 1.84 -6.31 6.06
C TRP A 70 3.05 -7.20 5.77
N ALA A 71 2.82 -8.34 5.13
CA ALA A 71 3.90 -9.19 4.64
C ALA A 71 4.81 -8.45 3.65
N LEU A 72 4.25 -7.73 2.66
CA LEU A 72 5.01 -6.90 1.73
C LEU A 72 5.81 -5.80 2.44
N GLN A 73 5.18 -5.08 3.38
CA GLN A 73 5.87 -4.05 4.16
C GLN A 73 7.03 -4.63 4.97
N GLY A 74 6.83 -5.79 5.58
CA GLY A 74 7.86 -6.45 6.35
C GLY A 74 9.03 -6.89 5.50
N LEU A 75 8.78 -7.49 4.33
CA LEU A 75 9.83 -7.89 3.39
C LEU A 75 10.59 -6.68 2.83
N MET A 76 9.92 -5.55 2.60
CA MET A 76 10.61 -4.31 2.22
C MET A 76 11.51 -3.78 3.34
N ARG A 77 11.03 -3.80 4.59
CA ARG A 77 11.79 -3.31 5.75
C ARG A 77 13.03 -4.17 6.03
N LEU A 78 12.94 -5.46 5.78
CA LEU A 78 14.06 -6.40 5.93
C LEU A 78 14.98 -6.45 4.70
N GLU A 79 14.72 -5.62 3.69
CA GLU A 79 15.46 -5.65 2.42
C GLU A 79 15.55 -7.07 1.85
N ALA A 80 14.41 -7.79 1.88
CA ALA A 80 14.36 -9.22 1.59
C ALA A 80 14.90 -9.54 0.19
N ALA A 81 15.52 -10.72 0.10
CA ALA A 81 16.46 -11.08 -0.93
C ALA A 81 15.83 -11.29 -2.33
N PRO A 82 16.64 -11.30 -3.41
CA PRO A 82 16.17 -11.32 -4.78
C PRO A 82 15.25 -12.49 -5.14
N GLU A 83 15.31 -13.61 -4.42
CA GLU A 83 14.45 -14.77 -4.65
C GLU A 83 12.96 -14.50 -4.43
N ASP A 84 12.60 -13.41 -3.73
CA ASP A 84 11.20 -13.01 -3.55
C ASP A 84 10.60 -12.37 -4.83
N THR A 85 11.42 -12.02 -5.83
CA THR A 85 11.01 -11.29 -7.05
C THR A 85 9.84 -11.93 -7.80
N PRO A 86 9.84 -13.23 -8.14
CA PRO A 86 8.72 -13.84 -8.87
C PRO A 86 7.39 -13.74 -8.12
N ARG A 87 7.43 -13.81 -6.78
CA ARG A 87 6.24 -13.68 -5.94
C ARG A 87 5.76 -12.23 -5.86
N LEU A 88 6.66 -11.25 -5.88
CA LEU A 88 6.28 -9.84 -5.99
C LEU A 88 5.65 -9.53 -7.34
N GLU A 89 6.18 -10.10 -8.42
CA GLU A 89 5.62 -9.96 -9.77
C GLU A 89 4.20 -10.52 -9.85
N SER A 90 3.92 -11.69 -9.25
CA SER A 90 2.57 -12.23 -9.25
C SER A 90 1.57 -11.34 -8.50
N LEU A 91 2.02 -10.63 -7.46
CA LEU A 91 1.18 -9.71 -6.68
C LEU A 91 0.91 -8.38 -7.39
N LEU A 92 1.54 -8.10 -8.54
CA LEU A 92 1.15 -6.96 -9.39
C LEU A 92 -0.26 -7.14 -9.98
N ALA A 93 -0.78 -8.38 -10.00
CA ALA A 93 -2.12 -8.73 -10.43
C ALA A 93 -3.07 -9.07 -9.26
N ASP A 94 -2.71 -8.73 -8.02
CA ASP A 94 -3.55 -8.99 -6.85
C ASP A 94 -4.91 -8.27 -6.96
N ASP A 95 -5.98 -8.88 -6.46
CA ASP A 95 -7.33 -8.28 -6.47
C ASP A 95 -7.38 -6.94 -5.72
N SER A 96 -6.58 -6.81 -4.65
CA SER A 96 -6.50 -5.60 -3.82
C SER A 96 -5.56 -4.56 -4.43
N ALA A 97 -6.09 -3.37 -4.71
CA ALA A 97 -5.30 -2.26 -5.26
C ALA A 97 -4.13 -1.87 -4.36
N VAL A 98 -4.32 -1.87 -3.03
CA VAL A 98 -3.22 -1.53 -2.11
C VAL A 98 -2.12 -2.60 -2.08
N VAL A 99 -2.47 -3.86 -2.30
CA VAL A 99 -1.49 -4.96 -2.40
C VAL A 99 -0.69 -4.82 -3.70
N ARG A 100 -1.36 -4.52 -4.82
CA ARG A 100 -0.69 -4.22 -6.10
C ARG A 100 0.31 -3.07 -5.96
N ILE A 101 -0.08 -1.97 -5.31
CA ILE A 101 0.78 -0.80 -5.09
C ILE A 101 1.99 -1.16 -4.21
N ALA A 102 1.77 -1.87 -3.11
CA ALA A 102 2.87 -2.29 -2.22
C ALA A 102 3.83 -3.25 -2.93
N ALA A 103 3.32 -4.18 -3.75
CA ALA A 103 4.12 -5.10 -4.54
C ALA A 103 4.95 -4.35 -5.61
N ALA A 104 4.34 -3.39 -6.29
CA ALA A 104 5.02 -2.53 -7.27
C ALA A 104 6.17 -1.74 -6.63
N LEU A 105 5.94 -1.11 -5.47
CA LEU A 105 7.02 -0.41 -4.74
C LEU A 105 8.14 -1.37 -4.32
N ALA A 106 7.78 -2.55 -3.80
CA ALA A 106 8.73 -3.57 -3.38
C ALA A 106 9.57 -4.09 -4.57
N LEU A 107 8.97 -4.22 -5.74
CA LEU A 107 9.62 -4.66 -6.97
C LEU A 107 10.54 -3.57 -7.55
N ALA A 108 10.08 -2.31 -7.57
CA ALA A 108 10.86 -1.18 -8.07
C ALA A 108 12.15 -0.97 -7.27
N ARG A 109 12.09 -1.09 -5.94
CA ARG A 109 13.28 -1.05 -5.06
C ARG A 109 14.30 -2.16 -5.33
N ARG A 110 13.91 -3.18 -6.08
CA ARG A 110 14.75 -4.31 -6.52
C ARG A 110 15.12 -4.23 -8.00
N GLY A 111 14.96 -3.06 -8.63
CA GLY A 111 15.29 -2.83 -10.03
C GLY A 111 14.17 -3.12 -11.03
N GLY A 112 13.00 -3.58 -10.58
CA GLY A 112 11.85 -3.85 -11.46
C GLY A 112 10.97 -2.63 -11.72
N VAL A 113 11.58 -1.44 -11.89
CA VAL A 113 10.88 -0.15 -12.07
C VAL A 113 9.94 -0.19 -13.28
N GLU A 114 10.37 -0.79 -14.39
CA GLU A 114 9.60 -0.89 -15.64
C GLU A 114 8.23 -1.57 -15.43
N LYS A 115 8.19 -2.64 -14.64
CA LYS A 115 6.94 -3.37 -14.31
C LYS A 115 6.12 -2.65 -13.23
N ALA A 116 6.79 -1.95 -12.32
CA ALA A 116 6.14 -1.29 -11.19
C ALA A 116 5.41 -0.01 -11.58
N VAL A 117 6.03 0.86 -12.39
CA VAL A 117 5.49 2.19 -12.70
C VAL A 117 4.09 2.14 -13.34
N PRO A 118 3.78 1.26 -14.30
CA PRO A 118 2.41 1.16 -14.85
C PRO A 118 1.35 0.85 -13.78
N VAL A 119 1.68 -0.02 -12.80
CA VAL A 119 0.78 -0.37 -11.70
C VAL A 119 0.55 0.83 -10.78
N LEU A 120 1.62 1.58 -10.47
CA LEU A 120 1.52 2.78 -9.66
C LEU A 120 0.74 3.91 -10.37
N VAL A 121 0.93 4.08 -11.68
CA VAL A 121 0.15 5.02 -12.50
C VAL A 121 -1.34 4.66 -12.48
N ALA A 122 -1.69 3.38 -12.62
CA ALA A 122 -3.07 2.94 -12.49
C ALA A 122 -3.64 3.22 -11.09
N GLY A 123 -2.82 3.06 -10.04
CA GLY A 123 -3.19 3.40 -8.66
C GLY A 123 -3.52 4.88 -8.45
N LEU A 124 -2.85 5.80 -9.16
CA LEU A 124 -3.16 7.24 -9.12
C LEU A 124 -4.55 7.56 -9.69
N GLN A 125 -5.14 6.67 -10.49
CA GLN A 125 -6.46 6.86 -11.11
C GLN A 125 -7.57 6.14 -10.34
N HIS A 126 -7.28 5.58 -9.17
CA HIS A 126 -8.25 4.83 -8.39
C HIS A 126 -9.36 5.73 -7.81
N ASP A 127 -10.59 5.21 -7.71
CA ASP A 127 -11.73 5.97 -7.19
C ASP A 127 -11.55 6.36 -5.72
N GLU A 128 -11.01 5.43 -4.93
CA GLU A 128 -10.75 5.65 -3.51
C GLU A 128 -9.49 6.49 -3.25
N GLU A 129 -9.65 7.56 -2.46
CA GLU A 129 -8.62 8.58 -2.19
C GLU A 129 -7.38 8.00 -1.51
N TRP A 130 -7.56 7.12 -0.51
CA TRP A 130 -6.43 6.51 0.18
C TRP A 130 -5.59 5.63 -0.75
N THR A 131 -6.21 4.99 -1.74
CA THR A 131 -5.49 4.20 -2.76
C THR A 131 -4.67 5.09 -3.68
N ARG A 132 -5.24 6.23 -4.14
CA ARG A 132 -4.48 7.22 -4.92
C ARG A 132 -3.29 7.77 -4.12
N LEU A 133 -3.50 8.06 -2.85
CA LEU A 133 -2.44 8.55 -1.96
C LEU A 133 -1.32 7.53 -1.79
N ALA A 134 -1.65 6.24 -1.63
CA ALA A 134 -0.67 5.17 -1.55
C ALA A 134 0.18 5.07 -2.82
N ALA A 135 -0.45 5.19 -4.00
CA ALA A 135 0.26 5.20 -5.28
C ALA A 135 1.17 6.44 -5.43
N ALA A 136 0.69 7.62 -5.04
CA ALA A 136 1.48 8.85 -5.05
C ALA A 136 2.71 8.76 -4.14
N HIS A 137 2.55 8.20 -2.93
CA HIS A 137 3.68 7.96 -2.02
C HIS A 137 4.68 6.93 -2.53
N ALA A 138 4.20 5.87 -3.19
CA ALA A 138 5.10 4.90 -3.82
C ALA A 138 5.94 5.57 -4.91
N LEU A 139 5.33 6.38 -5.78
CA LEU A 139 6.04 7.13 -6.83
C LEU A 139 7.00 8.19 -6.25
N GLU A 140 6.58 8.90 -5.19
CA GLU A 140 7.45 9.81 -4.43
C GLU A 140 8.70 9.08 -3.92
N ALA A 141 8.52 7.87 -3.36
CA ALA A 141 9.61 7.06 -2.82
C ALA A 141 10.57 6.52 -3.89
N LEU A 142 10.16 6.47 -5.16
CA LEU A 142 11.04 6.11 -6.29
C LEU A 142 11.88 7.30 -6.77
N GLY A 143 11.49 8.54 -6.46
CA GLY A 143 12.21 9.73 -6.89
C GLY A 143 12.36 9.80 -8.41
N ARG A 144 13.59 9.90 -8.91
CA ARG A 144 13.88 10.00 -10.35
C ARG A 144 13.43 8.78 -11.16
N ASP A 145 13.38 7.60 -10.54
CA ASP A 145 12.93 6.38 -11.22
C ASP A 145 11.42 6.43 -11.55
N ALA A 146 10.66 7.33 -10.92
CA ALA A 146 9.28 7.61 -11.26
C ALA A 146 9.12 8.53 -12.49
N ALA A 147 10.19 8.91 -13.20
CA ALA A 147 10.11 9.78 -14.38
C ALA A 147 9.06 9.35 -15.42
N PRO A 148 8.85 8.04 -15.72
CA PRO A 148 7.81 7.63 -16.66
C PRO A 148 6.38 7.94 -16.17
N ALA A 149 6.17 8.20 -14.89
CA ALA A 149 4.88 8.57 -14.30
C ALA A 149 4.61 10.08 -14.31
N LYS A 150 5.51 10.93 -14.85
CA LYS A 150 5.42 12.39 -14.76
C LYS A 150 4.05 12.94 -15.17
N ALA A 151 3.53 12.56 -16.33
CA ALA A 151 2.22 13.05 -16.80
C ALA A 151 1.06 12.63 -15.87
N ALA A 152 1.10 11.40 -15.33
CA ALA A 152 0.08 10.93 -14.40
C ALA A 152 0.16 11.66 -13.05
N LEU A 153 1.37 11.98 -12.58
CA LEU A 153 1.60 12.79 -11.38
C LEU A 153 1.17 14.25 -11.57
N GLU A 154 1.36 14.83 -12.76
CA GLU A 154 0.84 16.17 -13.10
C GLU A 154 -0.69 16.22 -13.03
N GLU A 155 -1.36 15.15 -13.45
CA GLU A 155 -2.81 15.06 -13.32
C GLU A 155 -3.26 14.84 -11.87
N ALA A 156 -2.62 13.91 -11.15
CA ALA A 156 -2.89 13.69 -9.73
C ALA A 156 -2.61 14.93 -8.86
N ALA A 157 -1.66 15.79 -9.26
CA ALA A 157 -1.38 17.06 -8.60
C ALA A 157 -2.57 18.05 -8.66
N LYS A 158 -3.51 17.85 -9.58
CA LYS A 158 -4.74 18.65 -9.72
C LYS A 158 -5.95 18.02 -9.03
N ASP A 159 -5.79 16.83 -8.42
CA ASP A 159 -6.91 16.13 -7.77
C ASP A 159 -7.60 17.12 -6.79
N PRO A 160 -8.93 17.29 -6.86
CA PRO A 160 -9.63 18.14 -5.91
C PRO A 160 -9.78 17.43 -4.56
N PRO A 161 -9.86 18.16 -3.43
CA PRO A 161 -10.20 17.55 -2.15
C PRO A 161 -11.60 16.91 -2.25
N ARG A 162 -11.68 15.58 -2.14
CA ARG A 162 -12.95 14.84 -2.23
C ARG A 162 -13.76 14.88 -0.94
N GLN A 163 -13.11 15.12 0.21
CA GLN A 163 -13.78 15.29 1.51
C GLN A 163 -13.97 16.76 1.90
N ARG A 164 -15.23 17.15 2.14
CA ARG A 164 -15.64 18.49 2.55
C ARG A 164 -15.06 18.81 3.94
N GLY A 165 -14.16 19.81 4.03
CA GLY A 165 -13.61 20.31 5.30
C GLY A 165 -12.10 20.13 5.49
N TYR A 166 -11.43 19.35 4.64
CA TYR A 166 -9.96 19.27 4.64
C TYR A 166 -9.36 20.37 3.76
N ARG A 167 -8.48 21.18 4.35
CA ARG A 167 -7.87 22.35 3.70
C ARG A 167 -6.72 21.99 2.75
N PHE A 168 -6.24 20.74 2.79
CA PHE A 168 -5.12 20.24 1.99
C PHE A 168 -5.53 18.91 1.33
N ASN A 169 -5.32 18.79 0.03
CA ASN A 169 -5.42 17.50 -0.65
C ASN A 169 -4.06 16.78 -0.52
N TYR A 170 -4.07 15.66 0.20
CA TYR A 170 -2.88 14.83 0.41
C TYR A 170 -2.31 14.27 -0.89
N VAL A 171 -3.18 13.79 -1.80
CA VAL A 171 -2.77 13.26 -3.11
C VAL A 171 -2.07 14.36 -3.90
N SER A 172 -2.72 15.52 -4.06
CA SER A 172 -2.15 16.66 -4.79
C SER A 172 -0.77 17.07 -4.25
N ARG A 173 -0.64 17.22 -2.93
CA ARG A 173 0.62 17.62 -2.28
C ARG A 173 1.73 16.58 -2.48
N VAL A 174 1.40 15.30 -2.33
CA VAL A 174 2.38 14.21 -2.50
C VAL A 174 2.80 14.09 -3.96
N SER A 175 1.85 14.21 -4.90
CA SER A 175 2.16 14.21 -6.34
C SER A 175 3.05 15.38 -6.74
N GLN A 176 2.81 16.59 -6.22
CA GLN A 176 3.70 17.74 -6.43
C GLN A 176 5.12 17.48 -5.90
N ARG A 177 5.23 16.85 -4.72
CA ARG A 177 6.53 16.47 -4.16
C ARG A 177 7.23 15.40 -5.01
N ALA A 178 6.52 14.39 -5.48
CA ALA A 178 7.06 13.39 -6.40
C ALA A 178 7.59 14.04 -7.70
N LEU A 179 6.84 14.97 -8.28
CA LEU A 179 7.27 15.74 -9.46
C LEU A 179 8.58 16.49 -9.19
N SER A 180 8.71 17.13 -8.03
CA SER A 180 9.94 17.86 -7.68
C SER A 180 11.19 16.97 -7.57
N LEU A 181 11.02 15.67 -7.34
CA LEU A 181 12.12 14.70 -7.27
C LEU A 181 12.54 14.16 -8.65
N ILE A 182 11.64 14.21 -9.64
CA ILE A 182 11.86 13.71 -11.00
C ILE A 182 12.73 14.68 -11.82
N GLY A 183 12.49 15.99 -11.68
CA GLY A 183 13.03 17.03 -12.58
C GLY A 183 11.96 17.48 -13.57
#